data_AF-A0A3C1HF94-F1
#
_entry.id   AF-A0A3C1HF94-F1
#
_cell.length_a   1.000
_cell.length_b   1.000
_cell.length_c   1.000
_cell.angle_alpha   90.00
_cell.angle_beta   90.00
_cell.angle_gamma   90.00
#
_symmetry.space_group_name_H-M   'P 1'
#
loop_
_entity.id
_entity.type
_entity.pdbx_description
1 polymer ?
#
loop_
_entity_poly.entity_id
_entity_poly.type
_entity_poly.pdbx_seq_one_letter_code
_entity_poly.pdbx_strand_id
1 'polypeptide(L)'
;MLIAVLLSGLALQASQPLNGAPRRPFYIFGHNPNTVQLVHDDLNRGANALEPDVSVLASDICSGDPTDSRNLVTCDTDVPGCVCSGVTYLLDWLKDLHSNVLAAQRGDVGSNPAYAGLALVVFDCKTPADVDGNGTNILNAVRTYLNDGLPTPLNIVLSAPDIASGRRLFSAFNQASPDPHAVLRSNEALMIDGEPNVDDVVTYFRSSLGFTGNVAYGAGSSAGPGALYAPSLPRRIDRAVWHRAAYNDLQLIPYAYLIPADDMDYYIDAGVDGIICKEEDLPTLLLKVLARTDVVIATPAMNPFTAGPPAAYALEVTTGTGVGAGTDATLSFSLSSSSSSAVARVDTSAHVATGYDIPASRMESGHTDCVTIPSGDLGPVLSSLAVFNDGSGLGSDWQFASVTIRSARWFGACGRIYTASPGQSVAPRGTGTFPLTESAGRLEEWVSVNAPAIGAGGGQFNPWPPGLAYLAYLAACPGGTVFFSSGNYAGFGRLDKPGRFVRGVGSPFGLYPEPGVARLTP
;
A
#
# COMPACT_ATOMS: atom_id res chain seq x y z
N MET A 1 32.12 13.27 2.01
CA MET A 1 33.20 12.33 1.61
C MET A 1 33.68 11.40 2.73
N LEU A 2 33.48 11.70 4.03
CA LEU A 2 33.91 10.83 5.15
C LEU A 2 32.95 9.66 5.48
N ILE A 3 31.70 9.70 4.99
CA ILE A 3 30.65 8.70 5.29
C ILE A 3 30.85 7.40 4.49
N ALA A 4 31.39 7.48 3.27
CA ALA A 4 31.57 6.30 2.39
C ALA A 4 32.65 5.31 2.88
N VAL A 5 33.62 5.77 3.68
CA VAL A 5 34.75 4.93 4.15
C VAL A 5 34.41 4.17 5.45
N LEU A 6 33.39 4.61 6.20
CA LEU A 6 32.96 3.93 7.44
C LEU A 6 32.05 2.71 7.19
N LEU A 7 31.44 2.61 6.01
CA LEU A 7 30.52 1.52 5.65
C LEU A 7 31.23 0.18 5.39
N SER A 8 32.55 0.16 5.18
CA SER A 8 33.31 -1.05 4.86
C SER A 8 33.76 -1.85 6.09
N GLY A 9 33.69 -1.27 7.30
CA GLY A 9 34.34 -1.81 8.51
C GLY A 9 33.42 -2.37 9.60
N LEU A 10 32.09 -2.26 9.45
CA LEU A 10 31.11 -2.65 10.48
C LEU A 10 30.19 -3.81 10.07
N ALA A 11 30.45 -4.47 8.94
CA ALA A 11 29.66 -5.60 8.47
C ALA A 11 30.02 -6.91 9.19
N LEU A 12 29.80 -6.99 10.50
CA LEU A 12 29.86 -8.26 11.25
C LEU A 12 29.09 -8.23 12.57
N GLN A 13 27.83 -7.80 12.52
CA GLN A 13 26.80 -8.35 13.39
C GLN A 13 25.54 -8.60 12.55
N ALA A 14 25.47 -9.77 11.94
CA ALA A 14 24.22 -10.28 11.39
C ALA A 14 23.32 -10.69 12.56
N SER A 15 22.71 -9.70 13.22
CA SER A 15 21.48 -9.94 13.94
C SER A 15 20.48 -10.53 12.96
N GLN A 16 19.87 -11.66 13.32
CA GLN A 16 18.87 -12.31 12.49
C GLN A 16 17.80 -11.29 12.05
N PRO A 17 17.35 -11.31 10.79
CA PRO A 17 16.27 -10.45 10.32
C PRO A 17 15.03 -10.59 11.22
N LEU A 18 14.22 -9.53 11.33
CA LEU A 18 13.03 -9.51 12.21
C LEU A 18 12.12 -10.71 11.89
N ASN A 19 11.97 -11.63 12.85
CA ASN A 19 11.22 -12.88 12.70
C ASN A 19 11.58 -13.70 11.43
N GLY A 20 12.84 -13.61 10.97
CA GLY A 20 13.31 -14.27 9.76
C GLY A 20 12.77 -13.68 8.45
N ALA A 21 12.03 -12.57 8.48
CA ALA A 21 11.57 -11.88 7.27
C ALA A 21 12.76 -11.23 6.54
N PRO A 22 12.80 -11.20 5.20
CA PRO A 22 13.83 -10.45 4.48
C PRO A 22 13.86 -8.97 4.91
N ARG A 23 15.05 -8.36 4.88
CA ARG A 23 15.19 -6.92 5.11
C ARG A 23 14.35 -6.16 4.09
N ARG A 24 13.52 -5.24 4.57
CA ARG A 24 12.63 -4.44 3.75
C ARG A 24 13.42 -3.26 3.13
N PRO A 25 13.38 -3.05 1.80
CA PRO A 25 13.95 -1.85 1.20
C PRO A 25 13.29 -0.60 1.78
N PHE A 26 14.10 0.40 2.10
CA PHE A 26 13.66 1.64 2.73
C PHE A 26 14.09 2.86 1.93
N TYR A 27 13.18 3.81 1.77
CA TYR A 27 13.29 5.01 0.97
C TYR A 27 13.32 6.24 1.87
N ILE A 28 14.42 6.98 1.81
CA ILE A 28 14.65 8.25 2.48
C ILE A 28 14.37 9.32 1.43
N PHE A 29 13.27 10.05 1.60
CA PHE A 29 12.80 10.99 0.60
C PHE A 29 13.33 12.40 0.84
N GLY A 30 13.95 12.98 -0.20
CA GLY A 30 14.02 14.43 -0.36
C GLY A 30 12.64 14.98 -0.70
N HIS A 31 12.15 15.93 0.10
CA HIS A 31 10.81 16.53 -0.01
C HIS A 31 10.86 17.75 -0.91
N ASN A 32 10.00 17.81 -1.93
CA ASN A 32 9.90 18.92 -2.87
C ASN A 32 11.24 19.36 -3.52
N PRO A 33 12.11 18.45 -4.03
CA PRO A 33 13.36 18.81 -4.69
C PRO A 33 13.09 19.33 -6.11
N ASN A 34 12.42 20.48 -6.19
CA ASN A 34 11.86 21.05 -7.42
C ASN A 34 12.90 21.69 -8.35
N THR A 35 14.18 21.61 -7.98
CA THR A 35 15.31 21.99 -8.81
C THR A 35 16.39 20.92 -8.70
N VAL A 36 17.24 20.82 -9.72
CA VAL A 36 18.36 19.86 -9.72
C VAL A 36 19.35 20.13 -8.59
N GLN A 37 19.47 21.40 -8.16
CA GLN A 37 20.29 21.76 -7.02
C GLN A 37 19.72 21.16 -5.72
N LEU A 38 18.41 21.26 -5.50
CA LEU A 38 17.76 20.62 -4.34
C LEU A 38 17.90 19.10 -4.39
N VAL A 39 17.76 18.48 -5.57
CA VAL A 39 18.05 17.05 -5.75
C VAL A 39 19.49 16.72 -5.30
N HIS A 40 20.47 17.52 -5.73
CA HIS A 40 21.86 17.32 -5.35
C HIS A 40 22.05 17.40 -3.82
N ASP A 41 21.43 18.40 -3.20
CA ASP A 41 21.55 18.65 -1.77
C ASP A 41 20.89 17.54 -0.94
N ASP A 42 19.70 17.08 -1.32
CA ASP A 42 19.00 15.98 -0.65
C ASP A 42 19.74 14.65 -0.76
N LEU A 43 20.21 14.29 -1.97
CA LEU A 43 20.98 13.07 -2.19
C LEU A 43 22.28 13.09 -1.38
N ASN A 44 22.95 14.24 -1.28
CA ASN A 44 24.15 14.39 -0.46
C ASN A 44 23.89 14.29 1.05
N ARG A 45 22.66 14.59 1.49
CA ARG A 45 22.23 14.43 2.89
C ARG A 45 21.76 13.02 3.22
N GLY A 46 21.69 12.13 2.23
CA GLY A 46 21.39 10.71 2.43
C GLY A 46 20.05 10.26 1.86
N ALA A 47 19.33 11.13 1.13
CA ALA A 47 18.17 10.69 0.38
C ALA A 47 18.56 9.65 -0.68
N ASN A 48 17.69 8.66 -0.87
CA ASN A 48 17.76 7.70 -1.97
C ASN A 48 16.42 7.63 -2.73
N ALA A 49 15.48 8.51 -2.39
CA ALA A 49 14.25 8.73 -3.12
C ALA A 49 13.94 10.23 -3.17
N LEU A 50 13.15 10.65 -4.16
CA LEU A 50 12.78 12.05 -4.38
C LEU A 50 11.28 12.15 -4.56
N GLU A 51 10.70 13.25 -4.08
CA GLU A 51 9.30 13.57 -4.33
C GLU A 51 9.16 15.01 -4.86
N PRO A 52 9.37 15.24 -6.17
CA PRO A 52 9.13 16.55 -6.77
C PRO A 52 7.63 16.84 -6.95
N ASP A 53 7.26 18.09 -6.74
CA ASP A 53 5.92 18.62 -7.02
C ASP A 53 5.74 18.82 -8.53
N VAL A 54 4.67 18.28 -9.11
CA VAL A 54 4.29 18.49 -10.52
C VAL A 54 3.01 19.31 -10.60
N SER A 55 3.06 20.40 -11.36
CA SER A 55 1.92 21.29 -11.61
C SER A 55 1.79 21.61 -13.10
N VAL A 56 0.73 22.32 -13.48
CA VAL A 56 0.51 22.81 -14.85
C VAL A 56 0.44 24.33 -14.83
N LEU A 57 1.12 24.97 -15.78
CA LEU A 57 0.96 26.39 -16.05
C LEU A 57 -0.49 26.68 -16.45
N ALA A 58 -1.17 27.51 -15.66
CA ALA A 58 -2.38 28.18 -16.12
C ALA A 58 -2.02 28.95 -17.41
N SER A 59 -2.82 28.74 -18.47
CA SER A 59 -2.49 29.07 -19.87
C SER A 59 -2.11 30.53 -20.13
N ASP A 60 -2.37 31.43 -19.18
CA ASP A 60 -2.41 32.87 -19.42
C ASP A 60 -1.31 33.65 -18.69
N ILE A 61 -0.50 33.01 -17.84
CA ILE A 61 0.43 33.73 -16.94
C ILE A 61 1.90 33.64 -17.38
N CYS A 62 2.32 32.57 -18.08
CA CYS A 62 3.75 32.38 -18.41
C CYS A 62 4.06 31.89 -19.85
N SER A 63 3.11 31.86 -20.80
CA SER A 63 3.36 31.24 -22.12
C SER A 63 3.77 32.22 -23.23
N GLY A 64 4.93 31.93 -23.85
CA GLY A 64 5.34 32.42 -25.17
C GLY A 64 5.57 31.30 -26.20
N ASP A 65 5.47 30.03 -25.81
CA ASP A 65 5.60 28.87 -26.69
C ASP A 65 4.47 27.85 -26.44
N PRO A 66 3.62 27.54 -27.44
CA PRO A 66 2.48 26.63 -27.30
C PRO A 66 2.81 25.14 -27.52
N THR A 67 4.06 24.75 -27.78
CA THR A 67 4.35 23.42 -28.33
C THR A 67 5.03 22.40 -27.42
N ASP A 68 5.50 22.74 -26.22
CA ASP A 68 6.11 21.74 -25.33
C ASP A 68 5.94 22.05 -23.83
N SER A 69 5.47 21.06 -23.07
CA SER A 69 5.45 21.02 -21.60
C SER A 69 4.76 22.17 -20.84
N ARG A 70 3.43 22.12 -20.73
CA ARG A 70 2.72 22.89 -19.68
C ARG A 70 3.02 22.38 -18.26
N ASN A 71 3.61 21.19 -18.12
CA ASN A 71 3.97 20.61 -16.83
C ASN A 71 5.24 21.25 -16.27
N LEU A 72 5.16 21.70 -15.03
CA LEU A 72 6.25 22.26 -14.25
C LEU A 72 6.62 21.30 -13.14
N VAL A 73 7.89 21.35 -12.76
CA VAL A 73 8.36 20.91 -11.45
C VAL A 73 8.55 22.17 -10.62
N THR A 74 7.60 22.45 -9.73
CA THR A 74 7.51 23.78 -9.10
C THR A 74 6.83 23.69 -7.74
N CYS A 75 7.03 24.72 -6.93
CA CYS A 75 6.53 24.80 -5.56
C CYS A 75 5.08 24.34 -5.39
N ASP A 76 4.81 23.74 -4.23
CA ASP A 76 3.48 23.41 -3.76
C ASP A 76 2.48 24.54 -4.04
N THR A 77 1.50 24.27 -4.91
CA THR A 77 0.57 25.28 -5.41
C THR A 77 -0.38 25.82 -4.34
N ASP A 78 -0.43 25.17 -3.19
CA ASP A 78 -1.16 25.65 -2.01
C ASP A 78 -0.46 26.83 -1.32
N VAL A 79 0.77 27.17 -1.76
CA VAL A 79 1.52 28.33 -1.29
C VAL A 79 1.26 29.53 -2.23
N PRO A 80 0.58 30.60 -1.76
CA PRO A 80 0.40 31.82 -2.54
C PRO A 80 1.78 32.44 -2.86
N GLY A 81 2.17 32.42 -4.13
CA GLY A 81 3.47 32.98 -4.55
C GLY A 81 4.32 32.13 -5.49
N CYS A 82 3.79 31.03 -6.06
CA CYS A 82 4.44 30.38 -7.21
C CYS A 82 4.36 31.31 -8.44
N VAL A 83 5.23 32.31 -8.49
CA VAL A 83 5.36 33.28 -9.60
C VAL A 83 6.22 32.67 -10.71
N CYS A 84 5.96 33.03 -11.97
CA CYS A 84 6.68 32.54 -13.16
C CYS A 84 8.22 32.72 -13.13
N SER A 85 8.79 33.44 -12.16
CA SER A 85 10.25 33.60 -12.03
C SER A 85 10.85 32.38 -11.32
N GLY A 86 11.71 31.63 -12.01
CA GLY A 86 12.37 30.46 -11.45
C GLY A 86 11.59 29.15 -11.59
N VAL A 87 10.66 29.07 -12.54
CA VAL A 87 9.97 27.81 -12.87
C VAL A 87 10.97 26.81 -13.47
N THR A 88 10.91 25.57 -13.00
CA THR A 88 11.60 24.45 -13.64
C THR A 88 10.60 23.70 -14.51
N TYR A 89 10.84 23.61 -15.82
CA TYR A 89 10.01 22.78 -16.68
C TYR A 89 10.26 21.31 -16.37
N LEU A 90 9.21 20.48 -16.41
CA LEU A 90 9.34 19.05 -16.15
C LEU A 90 10.39 18.40 -17.06
N LEU A 91 10.41 18.75 -18.35
CA LEU A 91 11.37 18.15 -19.28
C LEU A 91 12.83 18.49 -18.96
N ASP A 92 13.09 19.72 -18.52
CA ASP A 92 14.44 20.14 -18.15
C ASP A 92 14.88 19.43 -16.87
N TRP A 93 14.00 19.37 -15.87
CA TRP A 93 14.24 18.61 -14.63
C TRP A 93 14.56 17.14 -14.91
N LEU A 94 13.79 16.48 -15.80
CA LEU A 94 14.00 15.08 -16.17
C LEU A 94 15.34 14.85 -16.88
N LYS A 95 15.72 15.71 -17.84
CA LYS A 95 16.97 15.60 -18.60
C LYS A 95 18.19 15.83 -17.72
N ASP A 96 18.11 16.79 -16.81
CA ASP A 96 19.19 17.09 -15.88
C ASP A 96 19.36 15.95 -14.86
N LEU A 97 18.26 15.44 -14.31
CA LEU A 97 18.30 14.27 -13.44
C LEU A 97 18.88 13.05 -14.17
N HIS A 98 18.41 12.77 -15.38
CA HIS A 98 18.90 11.68 -16.21
C HIS A 98 20.42 11.73 -16.40
N SER A 99 20.94 12.89 -16.79
CA SER A 99 22.36 13.07 -17.08
C SER A 99 23.22 12.76 -15.86
N ASN A 100 22.79 13.19 -14.66
CA ASN A 100 23.50 12.92 -13.41
C ASN A 100 23.40 11.44 -12.99
N VAL A 101 22.22 10.83 -13.09
CA VAL A 101 22.01 9.40 -12.78
C VAL A 101 22.82 8.52 -13.72
N LEU A 102 22.78 8.79 -15.03
CA LEU A 102 23.51 8.03 -16.03
C LEU A 102 25.03 8.08 -15.77
N ALA A 103 25.57 9.28 -15.54
CA ALA A 103 26.99 9.46 -15.24
C ALA A 103 27.40 8.70 -13.97
N ALA A 104 26.60 8.78 -12.91
CA ALA A 104 26.87 8.09 -11.65
C ALA A 104 26.77 6.56 -11.78
N GLN A 105 25.77 6.03 -12.49
CA GLN A 105 25.63 4.58 -12.72
C GLN A 105 26.75 4.01 -13.61
N ARG A 106 27.33 4.82 -14.51
CA ARG A 106 28.51 4.44 -15.31
C ARG A 106 29.83 4.55 -14.55
N GLY A 107 29.83 5.23 -13.40
CA GLY A 107 31.05 5.53 -12.65
C GLY A 107 31.94 6.56 -13.36
N ASP A 108 31.34 7.49 -14.10
CA ASP A 108 32.06 8.53 -14.82
C ASP A 108 32.86 9.41 -13.85
N VAL A 109 34.08 9.80 -14.25
CA VAL A 109 34.97 10.62 -13.42
C VAL A 109 34.32 11.98 -13.12
N GLY A 110 34.21 12.33 -11.85
CA GLY A 110 33.61 13.59 -11.41
C GLY A 110 32.09 13.54 -11.22
N SER A 111 31.43 12.42 -11.53
CA SER A 111 30.02 12.22 -11.18
C SER A 111 29.82 12.19 -9.66
N ASN A 112 28.65 12.65 -9.20
CA ASN A 112 28.29 12.53 -7.80
C ASN A 112 27.77 11.10 -7.53
N PRO A 113 28.46 10.28 -6.72
CA PRO A 113 28.06 8.90 -6.47
C PRO A 113 26.71 8.76 -5.77
N ALA A 114 26.19 9.81 -5.12
CA ALA A 114 24.87 9.77 -4.49
C ALA A 114 23.74 9.49 -5.51
N TYR A 115 23.87 9.95 -6.75
CA TYR A 115 22.90 9.67 -7.81
C TYR A 115 22.85 8.19 -8.21
N ALA A 116 23.93 7.42 -8.04
CA ALA A 116 23.91 5.98 -8.29
C ALA A 116 23.03 5.23 -7.28
N GLY A 117 22.79 5.82 -6.10
CA GLY A 117 21.93 5.29 -5.06
C GLY A 117 20.45 5.67 -5.19
N LEU A 118 20.08 6.61 -6.07
CA LEU A 118 18.70 7.03 -6.28
C LEU A 118 17.85 5.84 -6.77
N ALA A 119 16.89 5.41 -5.96
CA ALA A 119 16.13 4.19 -6.18
C ALA A 119 14.70 4.44 -6.69
N LEU A 120 14.11 5.58 -6.33
CA LEU A 120 12.69 5.87 -6.53
C LEU A 120 12.45 7.37 -6.72
N VAL A 121 11.55 7.71 -7.63
CA VAL A 121 10.99 9.07 -7.76
C VAL A 121 9.46 8.98 -7.69
N VAL A 122 8.85 9.75 -6.79
CA VAL A 122 7.40 9.91 -6.68
C VAL A 122 7.04 11.30 -7.20
N PHE A 123 6.32 11.40 -8.31
CA PHE A 123 5.86 12.70 -8.82
C PHE A 123 4.55 13.08 -8.13
N ASP A 124 4.58 14.07 -7.23
CA ASP A 124 3.38 14.57 -6.56
C ASP A 124 2.62 15.55 -7.45
N CYS A 125 1.62 15.03 -8.16
CA CYS A 125 0.85 15.83 -9.10
C CYS A 125 -0.22 16.62 -8.36
N LYS A 126 0.03 17.92 -8.20
CA LYS A 126 -0.92 18.86 -7.59
C LYS A 126 -2.18 18.97 -8.43
N THR A 127 -3.26 19.47 -7.82
CA THR A 127 -4.56 19.64 -8.49
C THR A 127 -4.47 20.32 -9.86
N PRO A 128 -3.65 21.36 -10.11
CA PRO A 128 -3.55 21.93 -11.46
C PRO A 128 -3.05 20.93 -12.53
N ALA A 129 -2.29 19.92 -12.16
CA ALA A 129 -1.81 18.87 -13.05
C ALA A 129 -2.84 17.75 -13.32
N ASP A 130 -3.94 17.68 -12.56
CA ASP A 130 -4.93 16.59 -12.64
C ASP A 130 -5.92 16.72 -13.80
N VAL A 131 -5.43 17.11 -14.98
CA VAL A 131 -6.26 17.17 -16.20
C VAL A 131 -6.26 15.84 -16.93
N ASP A 132 -7.37 15.52 -17.60
CA ASP A 132 -7.56 14.25 -18.31
C ASP A 132 -6.41 13.96 -19.28
N GLY A 133 -5.87 12.75 -19.19
CA GLY A 133 -4.74 12.29 -20.02
C GLY A 133 -3.37 12.89 -19.67
N ASN A 134 -3.26 13.79 -18.67
CA ASN A 134 -1.95 14.33 -18.32
C ASN A 134 -1.04 13.31 -17.63
N GLY A 135 -1.61 12.34 -16.90
CA GLY A 135 -0.81 11.31 -16.25
C GLY A 135 -0.01 10.47 -17.23
N THR A 136 -0.59 10.13 -18.40
CA THR A 136 0.16 9.42 -19.46
C THR A 136 1.19 10.32 -20.12
N ASN A 137 0.93 11.63 -20.27
CA ASN A 137 1.92 12.58 -20.78
C ASN A 137 3.14 12.69 -19.86
N ILE A 138 2.92 12.83 -18.54
CA ILE A 138 3.99 12.87 -17.53
C ILE A 138 4.78 11.57 -17.57
N LEU A 139 4.12 10.41 -17.52
CA LEU A 139 4.80 9.13 -17.51
C LEU A 139 5.57 8.86 -18.82
N ASN A 140 5.03 9.27 -19.97
CA ASN A 140 5.73 9.18 -21.25
C ASN A 140 6.97 10.09 -21.31
N ALA A 141 6.90 11.29 -20.73
CA ALA A 141 8.07 12.15 -20.59
C ALA A 141 9.13 11.49 -19.69
N VAL A 142 8.74 10.90 -18.55
CA VAL A 142 9.66 10.15 -17.67
C VAL A 142 10.32 8.99 -18.42
N ARG A 143 9.55 8.20 -19.16
CA ARG A 143 10.06 7.08 -19.96
C ARG A 143 11.09 7.53 -20.98
N THR A 144 10.87 8.68 -21.62
CA THR A 144 11.67 9.18 -22.74
C THR A 144 12.91 9.94 -22.27
N TYR A 145 12.75 10.80 -21.27
CA TYR A 145 13.78 11.77 -20.88
C TYR A 145 14.49 11.42 -19.57
N LEU A 146 13.93 10.54 -18.73
CA LEU A 146 14.56 10.10 -17.49
C LEU A 146 15.07 8.67 -17.55
N ASN A 147 14.22 7.71 -17.93
CA ASN A 147 14.56 6.29 -17.83
C ASN A 147 15.18 5.67 -19.09
N ASP A 148 15.06 6.32 -20.26
CA ASP A 148 15.61 5.77 -21.50
C ASP A 148 17.15 5.67 -21.43
N GLY A 149 17.71 4.54 -21.84
CA GLY A 149 19.16 4.33 -21.86
C GLY A 149 19.87 4.21 -20.49
N LEU A 150 19.17 4.25 -19.35
CA LEU A 150 19.78 4.00 -18.04
C LEU A 150 20.18 2.52 -17.90
N PRO A 151 21.41 2.22 -17.38
CA PRO A 151 21.80 0.85 -17.05
C PRO A 151 20.85 0.15 -16.08
N THR A 152 20.33 0.88 -15.08
CA THR A 152 19.28 0.41 -14.19
C THR A 152 18.19 1.49 -14.12
N PRO A 153 17.00 1.25 -14.71
CA PRO A 153 15.90 2.20 -14.66
C PRO A 153 15.49 2.52 -13.22
N LEU A 154 15.12 3.77 -12.98
CA LEU A 154 14.56 4.19 -11.69
C LEU A 154 13.14 3.65 -11.53
N ASN A 155 12.75 3.35 -10.30
CA ASN A 155 11.35 3.09 -9.98
C ASN A 155 10.59 4.42 -9.95
N ILE A 156 9.37 4.45 -10.49
CA ILE A 156 8.58 5.66 -10.67
C ILE A 156 7.21 5.45 -10.05
N VAL A 157 6.73 6.44 -9.30
CA VAL A 157 5.34 6.52 -8.85
C VAL A 157 4.76 7.84 -9.36
N LEU A 158 3.54 7.79 -9.90
CA LEU A 158 2.75 8.98 -10.17
C LEU A 158 1.70 9.13 -9.07
N SER A 159 1.81 10.17 -8.24
CA SER A 159 0.89 10.43 -7.14
C SER A 159 -0.20 11.42 -7.53
N ALA A 160 -1.39 11.24 -6.98
CA ALA A 160 -2.47 12.22 -6.98
C ALA A 160 -2.93 12.48 -5.54
N PRO A 161 -3.35 13.72 -5.22
CA PRO A 161 -3.67 14.10 -3.85
C PRO A 161 -4.92 13.38 -3.31
N ASP A 162 -5.90 13.08 -4.16
CA ASP A 162 -7.12 12.41 -3.76
C ASP A 162 -7.71 11.56 -4.90
N ILE A 163 -8.74 10.77 -4.58
CA ILE A 163 -9.41 9.91 -5.57
C ILE A 163 -10.05 10.72 -6.71
N ALA A 164 -10.53 11.94 -6.46
CA ALA A 164 -11.17 12.77 -7.49
C ALA A 164 -10.14 13.27 -8.51
N SER A 165 -8.97 13.71 -8.06
CA SER A 165 -7.81 14.04 -8.89
C SER A 165 -7.29 12.80 -9.60
N GLY A 166 -7.17 11.66 -8.89
CA GLY A 166 -6.77 10.38 -9.48
C GLY A 166 -7.67 9.97 -10.66
N ARG A 167 -8.99 10.12 -10.54
CA ARG A 167 -9.94 9.82 -11.65
C ARG A 167 -9.63 10.57 -12.93
N ARG A 168 -9.15 11.81 -12.83
CA ARG A 168 -8.79 12.63 -14.00
C ARG A 168 -7.37 12.32 -14.47
N LEU A 169 -6.40 12.38 -13.56
CA LEU A 169 -4.99 12.16 -13.85
C LEU A 169 -4.73 10.76 -14.42
N PHE A 170 -5.42 9.74 -13.89
CA PHE A 170 -5.24 8.34 -14.27
C PHE A 170 -6.30 7.83 -15.25
N SER A 171 -7.18 8.69 -15.77
CA SER A 171 -8.29 8.34 -16.68
C SER A 171 -7.86 7.51 -17.90
N ALA A 172 -6.64 7.73 -18.39
CA ALA A 172 -6.08 7.03 -19.54
C ALA A 172 -5.37 5.71 -19.18
N PHE A 173 -5.08 5.43 -17.91
CA PHE A 173 -4.41 4.19 -17.50
C PHE A 173 -5.41 3.05 -17.37
N ASN A 174 -5.07 1.90 -17.96
CA ASN A 174 -5.82 0.67 -17.81
C ASN A 174 -4.88 -0.52 -18.06
N GLN A 175 -4.81 -1.45 -17.09
CA GLN A 175 -3.94 -2.63 -17.18
C GLN A 175 -4.22 -3.51 -18.42
N ALA A 176 -5.45 -3.47 -18.94
CA ALA A 176 -5.88 -4.19 -20.14
C ALA A 176 -5.88 -3.33 -21.41
N SER A 177 -5.34 -2.10 -21.36
CA SER A 177 -5.31 -1.21 -22.52
C SER A 177 -4.45 -1.80 -23.65
N PRO A 178 -4.90 -1.73 -24.91
CA PRO A 178 -4.05 -2.05 -26.05
C PRO A 178 -3.01 -0.96 -26.35
N ASP A 179 -3.19 0.25 -25.81
CA ASP A 179 -2.20 1.33 -25.93
C ASP A 179 -1.05 1.08 -24.94
N PRO A 180 0.18 0.81 -25.41
CA PRO A 180 1.33 0.59 -24.52
C PRO A 180 1.66 1.81 -23.66
N HIS A 181 1.22 3.02 -24.04
CA HIS A 181 1.41 4.21 -23.23
C HIS A 181 0.47 4.26 -22.01
N ALA A 182 -0.68 3.59 -22.10
CA ALA A 182 -1.70 3.49 -21.06
C ALA A 182 -1.48 2.31 -20.08
N VAL A 183 -0.44 1.52 -20.28
CA VAL A 183 -0.08 0.38 -19.41
C VAL A 183 1.16 0.74 -18.61
N LEU A 184 1.16 0.46 -17.31
CA LEU A 184 2.33 0.64 -16.44
C LEU A 184 3.42 -0.39 -16.78
N ARG A 185 4.68 0.06 -16.82
CA ARG A 185 5.85 -0.83 -16.87
C ARG A 185 6.10 -1.44 -15.50
N SER A 186 6.94 -2.47 -15.44
CA SER A 186 7.22 -3.19 -14.19
C SER A 186 7.86 -2.33 -13.09
N ASN A 187 8.45 -1.18 -13.42
CA ASN A 187 9.06 -0.22 -12.51
C ASN A 187 8.21 1.05 -12.31
N GLU A 188 6.94 1.06 -12.71
CA GLU A 188 6.05 2.21 -12.63
C GLU A 188 4.83 1.88 -11.79
N ALA A 189 4.34 2.81 -10.98
CA ALA A 189 3.15 2.65 -10.17
C ALA A 189 2.31 3.94 -10.09
N LEU A 190 1.07 3.79 -9.64
CA LEU A 190 0.15 4.89 -9.33
C LEU A 190 -0.08 4.98 -7.82
N MET A 191 -0.33 6.18 -7.31
CA MET A 191 -0.56 6.43 -5.88
C MET A 191 -1.66 7.44 -5.64
N ILE A 192 -2.37 7.28 -4.52
CA ILE A 192 -3.13 8.33 -3.85
C ILE A 192 -2.50 8.59 -2.48
N ASP A 193 -2.27 9.85 -2.09
CA ASP A 193 -1.53 10.19 -0.87
C ASP A 193 -2.14 11.23 0.08
N GLY A 194 -3.30 11.79 -0.25
CA GLY A 194 -4.10 12.65 0.64
C GLY A 194 -5.43 12.04 1.07
N GLU A 195 -5.81 10.86 0.54
CA GLU A 195 -7.08 10.22 0.90
C GLU A 195 -7.00 9.56 2.29
N PRO A 196 -7.88 9.94 3.25
CA PRO A 196 -7.87 9.37 4.60
C PRO A 196 -8.27 7.90 4.66
N ASN A 197 -9.14 7.44 3.76
CA ASN A 197 -9.66 6.07 3.79
C ASN A 197 -8.90 5.16 2.81
N VAL A 198 -8.03 4.31 3.36
CA VAL A 198 -7.24 3.35 2.58
C VAL A 198 -8.12 2.35 1.82
N ASP A 199 -9.25 1.92 2.41
CA ASP A 199 -10.15 0.96 1.77
C ASP A 199 -10.77 1.54 0.49
N ASP A 200 -11.07 2.84 0.48
CA ASP A 200 -11.60 3.55 -0.70
C ASP A 200 -10.53 3.67 -1.79
N VAL A 201 -9.26 3.93 -1.43
CA VAL A 201 -8.14 3.95 -2.38
C VAL A 201 -7.93 2.58 -3.02
N VAL A 202 -7.90 1.52 -2.22
CA VAL A 202 -7.76 0.13 -2.71
C VAL A 202 -8.92 -0.23 -3.63
N THR A 203 -10.15 0.14 -3.25
CA THR A 203 -11.35 -0.07 -4.08
C THR A 203 -11.27 0.72 -5.39
N TYR A 204 -10.81 1.96 -5.35
CA TYR A 204 -10.64 2.80 -6.53
C TYR A 204 -9.69 2.13 -7.54
N PHE A 205 -8.48 1.75 -7.13
CA PHE A 205 -7.52 1.13 -8.04
C PHE A 205 -8.00 -0.22 -8.60
N ARG A 206 -8.57 -1.08 -7.75
CA ARG A 206 -9.05 -2.40 -8.16
C ARG A 206 -10.28 -2.34 -9.04
N SER A 207 -11.30 -1.64 -8.58
CA SER A 207 -12.63 -1.70 -9.19
C SER A 207 -12.81 -0.67 -10.30
N SER A 208 -12.14 0.48 -10.22
CA SER A 208 -12.27 1.53 -11.24
C SER A 208 -11.19 1.43 -12.33
N LEU A 209 -9.96 1.07 -11.97
CA LEU A 209 -8.83 1.03 -12.92
C LEU A 209 -8.36 -0.40 -13.27
N GLY A 210 -8.82 -1.42 -12.54
CA GLY A 210 -8.43 -2.81 -12.78
C GLY A 210 -7.00 -3.16 -12.35
N PHE A 211 -6.35 -2.31 -11.56
CA PHE A 211 -5.00 -2.57 -11.05
C PHE A 211 -5.06 -3.49 -9.82
N THR A 212 -4.26 -4.56 -9.85
CA THR A 212 -4.04 -5.49 -8.73
C THR A 212 -2.57 -5.58 -8.32
N GLY A 213 -1.77 -4.70 -8.92
CA GLY A 213 -0.33 -4.58 -8.81
C GLY A 213 0.08 -3.17 -9.22
N ASN A 214 1.30 -2.76 -8.90
CA ASN A 214 1.83 -1.44 -9.25
C ASN A 214 0.99 -0.28 -8.67
N VAL A 215 0.52 -0.46 -7.43
CA VAL A 215 -0.23 0.52 -6.66
C VAL A 215 0.52 0.86 -5.37
N ALA A 216 0.53 2.14 -5.03
CA ALA A 216 1.12 2.67 -3.81
C ALA A 216 0.12 3.52 -3.02
N TYR A 217 0.43 3.77 -1.74
CA TYR A 217 -0.36 4.65 -0.86
C TYR A 217 0.57 5.48 0.02
N GLY A 218 0.42 6.81 -0.01
CA GLY A 218 1.08 7.73 0.89
C GLY A 218 0.09 8.29 1.92
N ALA A 219 0.57 8.80 3.04
CA ALA A 219 -0.28 9.56 3.95
C ALA A 219 0.52 10.55 4.79
N GLY A 220 -0.06 11.71 5.07
CA GLY A 220 0.62 12.70 5.86
C GLY A 220 -0.06 14.05 5.95
N SER A 221 0.67 15.01 6.52
CA SER A 221 0.33 16.44 6.49
C SER A 221 1.60 17.28 6.53
N SER A 222 1.58 18.41 5.82
CA SER A 222 2.59 19.46 5.91
C SER A 222 2.72 20.07 7.32
N ALA A 223 1.68 19.96 8.15
CA ALA A 223 1.69 20.37 9.54
C ALA A 223 2.23 19.29 10.51
N GLY A 224 2.62 18.12 10.00
CA GLY A 224 3.14 16.99 10.76
C GLY A 224 2.06 16.09 11.38
N PRO A 225 2.46 14.98 12.04
CA PRO A 225 1.55 14.07 12.73
C PRO A 225 0.76 14.80 13.83
N GLY A 226 -0.55 14.53 13.93
CA GLY A 226 -1.40 15.12 14.97
C GLY A 226 -1.83 16.57 14.73
N ALA A 227 -1.50 17.14 13.56
CA ALA A 227 -2.16 18.35 13.10
C ALA A 227 -3.63 18.07 12.76
N LEU A 228 -4.49 19.09 12.90
CA LEU A 228 -5.93 19.03 12.60
C LEU A 228 -6.26 18.44 11.21
N TYR A 229 -5.30 18.50 10.29
CA TYR A 229 -5.45 18.09 8.89
C TYR A 229 -4.98 16.65 8.58
N ALA A 230 -4.33 15.96 9.52
CA ALA A 230 -4.04 14.52 9.41
C ALA A 230 -4.44 13.74 10.68
N PRO A 231 -5.72 13.82 11.10
CA PRO A 231 -6.19 13.01 12.22
C PRO A 231 -6.00 11.52 11.86
N SER A 232 -5.52 10.72 12.81
CA SER A 232 -5.33 9.27 12.70
C SER A 232 -4.27 8.75 11.71
N LEU A 233 -3.27 9.57 11.34
CA LEU A 233 -2.18 9.15 10.45
C LEU A 233 -1.60 7.75 10.78
N PRO A 234 -1.28 7.41 12.05
CA PRO A 234 -0.85 6.06 12.36
C PRO A 234 -1.78 4.93 11.92
N ARG A 235 -3.09 5.07 12.20
CA ARG A 235 -4.09 4.06 11.84
C ARG A 235 -4.23 3.90 10.33
N ARG A 236 -4.09 4.99 9.57
CA ARG A 236 -4.06 4.96 8.10
C ARG A 236 -2.86 4.16 7.59
N ILE A 237 -1.68 4.44 8.13
CA ILE A 237 -0.46 3.69 7.79
C ILE A 237 -0.61 2.20 8.15
N ASP A 238 -1.12 1.88 9.33
CA ASP A 238 -1.35 0.49 9.73
C ASP A 238 -2.31 -0.22 8.78
N ARG A 239 -3.40 0.45 8.38
CA ARG A 239 -4.38 -0.09 7.45
C ARG A 239 -3.76 -0.32 6.07
N ALA A 240 -2.91 0.58 5.57
CA ALA A 240 -2.21 0.42 4.30
C ALA A 240 -1.20 -0.73 4.33
N VAL A 241 -0.38 -0.81 5.39
CA VAL A 241 0.57 -1.91 5.58
C VAL A 241 -0.18 -3.25 5.74
N TRP A 242 -1.33 -3.24 6.43
CA TRP A 242 -2.20 -4.39 6.55
C TRP A 242 -2.77 -4.83 5.20
N HIS A 243 -3.25 -3.93 4.33
CA HIS A 243 -3.73 -4.28 2.99
C HIS A 243 -2.66 -4.94 2.13
N ARG A 244 -1.44 -4.39 2.19
CA ARG A 244 -0.26 -5.00 1.56
C ARG A 244 0.00 -6.42 2.08
N ALA A 245 -0.03 -6.63 3.39
CA ALA A 245 0.23 -7.94 3.98
C ALA A 245 -0.93 -8.94 3.80
N ALA A 246 -2.18 -8.49 3.90
CA ALA A 246 -3.39 -9.32 3.86
C ALA A 246 -3.73 -9.77 2.45
N TYR A 247 -3.64 -8.86 1.48
CA TYR A 247 -4.15 -9.06 0.13
C TYR A 247 -3.16 -8.79 -1.00
N ASN A 248 -2.01 -8.16 -0.69
CA ASN A 248 -1.04 -7.66 -1.68
C ASN A 248 -1.64 -6.60 -2.61
N ASP A 249 -2.51 -5.74 -2.05
CA ASP A 249 -3.16 -4.66 -2.78
C ASP A 249 -2.27 -3.45 -2.90
N LEU A 250 -1.57 -3.20 -1.79
CA LEU A 250 -0.45 -2.29 -1.60
C LEU A 250 0.87 -2.90 -2.10
N GLN A 251 1.57 -2.42 -3.13
CA GLN A 251 2.96 -2.86 -3.35
C GLN A 251 3.96 -2.02 -2.56
N LEU A 252 3.63 -0.75 -2.36
CA LEU A 252 4.53 0.22 -1.73
C LEU A 252 3.72 1.19 -0.86
N ILE A 253 4.22 1.46 0.34
CA ILE A 253 3.78 2.58 1.19
C ILE A 253 4.96 3.53 1.21
N PRO A 254 5.17 4.32 0.13
CA PRO A 254 6.44 4.99 -0.12
C PRO A 254 6.77 5.99 0.97
N TYR A 255 5.77 6.65 1.56
CA TYR A 255 6.03 7.53 2.69
C TYR A 255 4.86 7.70 3.65
N ALA A 256 5.25 7.97 4.91
CA ALA A 256 4.52 8.87 5.79
C ALA A 256 5.21 10.25 5.78
N TYR A 257 4.43 11.34 5.88
CA TYR A 257 4.95 12.72 5.81
C TYR A 257 4.19 13.72 6.70
N LEU A 258 4.71 14.88 7.05
CA LEU A 258 6.13 15.18 7.28
C LEU A 258 6.50 14.68 8.68
N ILE A 259 7.34 13.65 8.79
CA ILE A 259 7.61 12.98 10.08
C ILE A 259 8.79 13.63 10.80
N PRO A 260 8.62 14.06 12.07
CA PRO A 260 9.71 14.59 12.88
C PRO A 260 10.68 13.48 13.31
N ALA A 261 11.93 13.86 13.61
CA ALA A 261 12.99 12.92 13.96
C ALA A 261 12.63 11.92 15.08
N ASP A 262 11.89 12.37 16.10
CA ASP A 262 11.52 11.56 17.26
C ASP A 262 10.51 10.45 16.91
N ASP A 263 9.70 10.65 15.87
CA ASP A 263 8.63 9.72 15.47
C ASP A 263 9.08 8.74 14.36
N MET A 264 10.28 8.90 13.79
CA MET A 264 10.73 8.10 12.65
C MET A 264 10.73 6.60 12.95
N ASP A 265 11.23 6.18 14.12
CA ASP A 265 11.30 4.77 14.50
C ASP A 265 9.90 4.13 14.58
N TYR A 266 8.93 4.89 15.08
CA TYR A 266 7.53 4.46 15.15
C TYR A 266 6.97 4.09 13.77
N TYR A 267 7.18 4.94 12.77
CA TYR A 267 6.67 4.67 11.41
C TYR A 267 7.47 3.55 10.72
N ILE A 268 8.78 3.46 10.94
CA ILE A 268 9.59 2.34 10.43
C ILE A 268 9.07 1.01 11.00
N ASP A 269 8.80 0.96 12.31
CA ASP A 269 8.24 -0.19 13.02
C ASP A 269 6.82 -0.52 12.52
N ALA A 270 6.00 0.49 12.23
CA ALA A 270 4.66 0.33 11.64
C ALA A 270 4.71 -0.27 10.22
N GLY A 271 5.87 -0.20 9.55
CA GLY A 271 6.13 -0.87 8.29
C GLY A 271 6.11 0.01 7.05
N VAL A 272 6.13 1.34 7.17
CA VAL A 272 6.24 2.25 5.99
C VAL A 272 7.52 1.98 5.23
N ASP A 273 7.48 2.01 3.90
CA ASP A 273 8.66 1.82 3.04
C ASP A 273 9.55 3.03 2.92
N GLY A 274 9.06 4.19 3.30
CA GLY A 274 9.90 5.37 3.41
C GLY A 274 9.28 6.44 4.28
N ILE A 275 10.04 7.50 4.46
CA ILE A 275 9.65 8.67 5.24
C ILE A 275 10.08 9.91 4.47
N ILE A 276 9.17 10.88 4.40
CA ILE A 276 9.48 12.28 4.12
C ILE A 276 9.64 12.97 5.48
N CYS A 277 10.80 13.59 5.69
CA CYS A 277 11.12 14.38 6.87
C CYS A 277 11.65 15.76 6.44
N LYS A 278 11.94 16.63 7.41
CA LYS A 278 12.57 17.90 7.09
C LYS A 278 13.96 17.67 6.50
N GLU A 279 14.40 18.57 5.63
CA GLU A 279 15.69 18.50 4.94
C GLU A 279 16.87 18.37 5.94
N GLU A 280 16.80 19.07 7.08
CA GLU A 280 17.79 18.98 8.15
C GLU A 280 17.80 17.63 8.89
N ASP A 281 16.72 16.87 8.83
CA ASP A 281 16.55 15.57 9.51
C ASP A 281 16.94 14.37 8.63
N LEU A 282 17.21 14.57 7.33
CA LEU A 282 17.65 13.52 6.41
C LEU A 282 18.86 12.72 6.94
N PRO A 283 19.93 13.34 7.48
CA PRO A 283 21.05 12.58 8.04
C PRO A 283 20.64 11.76 9.28
N THR A 284 19.71 12.25 10.08
CA THR A 284 19.19 11.55 11.26
C THR A 284 18.41 10.31 10.82
N LEU A 285 17.54 10.44 9.82
CA LEU A 285 16.80 9.31 9.25
C LEU A 285 17.75 8.26 8.66
N LEU A 286 18.78 8.69 7.91
CA LEU A 286 19.81 7.78 7.38
C LEU A 286 20.49 6.98 8.49
N LEU A 287 20.91 7.64 9.58
CA LEU A 287 21.55 6.96 10.70
C LEU A 287 20.62 5.95 11.39
N LYS A 288 19.34 6.28 11.55
CA LYS A 288 18.33 5.35 12.07
C LYS A 288 18.20 4.12 11.17
N VAL A 289 18.02 4.31 9.86
CA VAL A 289 17.87 3.18 8.92
C VAL A 289 19.13 2.31 8.87
N LEU A 290 20.33 2.90 8.91
CA LEU A 290 21.59 2.15 8.92
C LEU A 290 21.82 1.36 10.22
N ALA A 291 21.30 1.84 11.34
CA ALA A 291 21.38 1.15 12.63
C ALA A 291 20.41 -0.04 12.73
N ARG A 292 19.48 -0.17 11.80
CA ARG A 292 18.42 -1.17 11.81
C ARG A 292 18.74 -2.42 11.00
N THR A 293 18.12 -3.51 11.42
CA THR A 293 18.46 -4.87 10.98
C THR A 293 17.32 -5.51 10.17
N ASP A 294 16.14 -4.89 10.22
CA ASP A 294 14.89 -5.26 9.57
C ASP A 294 14.64 -4.47 8.28
N VAL A 295 15.33 -3.35 8.08
CA VAL A 295 15.30 -2.53 6.86
C VAL A 295 16.68 -2.42 6.22
N VAL A 296 16.73 -2.06 4.94
CA VAL A 296 17.97 -1.76 4.20
C VAL A 296 17.72 -0.56 3.28
N ILE A 297 18.72 0.30 3.06
CA ILE A 297 18.61 1.40 2.09
C ILE A 297 18.28 0.82 0.71
N ALA A 298 17.15 1.24 0.14
CA ALA A 298 16.73 0.81 -1.18
C ALA A 298 17.75 1.27 -2.24
N THR A 299 17.88 0.47 -3.29
CA THR A 299 18.76 0.76 -4.44
C THR A 299 17.94 0.66 -5.72
N PRO A 300 18.39 1.26 -6.84
CA PRO A 300 17.67 1.15 -8.11
C PRO A 300 17.35 -0.29 -8.54
N ALA A 301 18.18 -1.26 -8.16
CA ALA A 301 17.97 -2.68 -8.48
C ALA A 301 16.82 -3.33 -7.67
N MET A 302 16.37 -2.71 -6.57
CA MET A 302 15.30 -3.21 -5.72
C MET A 302 13.96 -2.64 -6.18
N ASN A 303 13.33 -3.29 -7.16
CA ASN A 303 12.04 -2.87 -7.66
C ASN A 303 10.89 -3.31 -6.72
N PRO A 304 10.19 -2.37 -6.06
CA PRO A 304 9.15 -2.69 -5.07
C PRO A 304 7.89 -3.30 -5.70
N PHE A 305 7.66 -3.13 -7.00
CA PHE A 305 6.46 -3.58 -7.69
C PHE A 305 6.56 -5.01 -8.25
N THR A 306 7.76 -5.61 -8.15
CA THR A 306 8.03 -7.00 -8.57
C THR A 306 8.35 -7.92 -7.39
N ALA A 307 8.57 -7.35 -6.20
CA ALA A 307 8.57 -8.11 -4.98
C ALA A 307 7.16 -8.64 -4.78
N GLY A 308 6.97 -9.96 -4.90
CA GLY A 308 5.68 -10.59 -4.61
C GLY A 308 5.21 -10.29 -3.17
N PRO A 309 4.11 -10.91 -2.72
CA PRO A 309 3.53 -10.64 -1.41
C PRO A 309 4.56 -10.61 -0.26
N PRO A 310 4.48 -9.63 0.66
CA PRO A 310 5.45 -9.48 1.73
C PRO A 310 5.43 -10.71 2.64
N ALA A 311 6.58 -11.01 3.23
CA ALA A 311 6.70 -12.05 4.26
C ALA A 311 6.12 -11.52 5.58
N ALA A 312 4.80 -11.53 5.71
CA ALA A 312 4.08 -10.98 6.87
C ALA A 312 2.70 -11.61 7.09
N TYR A 313 2.17 -11.42 8.31
CA TYR A 313 0.80 -11.71 8.70
C TYR A 313 0.09 -10.41 9.10
N ALA A 314 -1.14 -10.25 8.65
CA ALA A 314 -1.96 -9.06 8.85
C ALA A 314 -3.08 -9.40 9.85
N LEU A 315 -3.11 -8.69 10.97
CA LEU A 315 -4.07 -8.85 12.05
C LEU A 315 -5.02 -7.65 12.03
N GLU A 316 -6.32 -7.92 11.97
CA GLU A 316 -7.37 -6.94 12.22
C GLU A 316 -7.94 -7.23 13.62
N VAL A 317 -7.70 -6.32 14.55
CA VAL A 317 -7.89 -6.49 16.00
C VAL A 317 -9.02 -5.59 16.45
N THR A 318 -10.05 -6.15 17.07
CA THR A 318 -11.17 -5.41 17.64
C THR A 318 -11.07 -5.37 19.15
N THR A 319 -11.18 -4.17 19.71
CA THR A 319 -11.27 -3.91 21.14
C THR A 319 -12.74 -3.96 21.59
N GLY A 320 -12.99 -4.42 22.81
CA GLY A 320 -14.31 -4.43 23.43
C GLY A 320 -14.94 -3.04 23.52
N THR A 321 -16.26 -2.97 23.67
CA THR A 321 -17.04 -1.71 23.70
C THR A 321 -17.32 -1.20 25.11
N GLY A 322 -16.79 -1.88 26.13
CA GLY A 322 -16.96 -1.49 27.53
C GLY A 322 -16.30 -0.14 27.84
N VAL A 323 -16.80 0.55 28.86
CA VAL A 323 -16.09 1.71 29.42
C VAL A 323 -14.73 1.24 29.95
N GLY A 324 -13.64 1.88 29.51
CA GLY A 324 -12.27 1.47 29.86
C GLY A 324 -11.80 0.19 29.17
N ALA A 325 -12.44 -0.20 28.06
CA ALA A 325 -12.01 -1.35 27.26
C ALA A 325 -10.75 -1.09 26.43
N GLY A 326 -10.51 0.18 26.05
CA GLY A 326 -9.34 0.62 25.30
C GLY A 326 -8.07 0.67 26.14
N THR A 327 -6.91 0.81 25.49
CA THR A 327 -5.62 0.83 26.17
C THR A 327 -4.61 1.77 25.53
N ASP A 328 -3.87 2.50 26.37
CA ASP A 328 -2.67 3.24 25.98
C ASP A 328 -1.37 2.42 26.19
N ALA A 329 -1.49 1.14 26.55
CA ALA A 329 -0.33 0.29 26.80
C ALA A 329 0.33 -0.18 25.52
N THR A 330 1.65 -0.25 25.50
CA THR A 330 2.33 -0.95 24.42
C THR A 330 2.02 -2.46 24.46
N LEU A 331 1.49 -2.98 23.36
CA LEU A 331 1.10 -4.38 23.21
C LEU A 331 2.15 -5.15 22.40
N SER A 332 2.41 -6.41 22.76
CA SER A 332 3.23 -7.33 21.95
C SER A 332 2.37 -8.50 21.48
N PHE A 333 2.21 -8.63 20.17
CA PHE A 333 1.46 -9.68 19.50
C PHE A 333 2.41 -10.79 19.06
N SER A 334 2.32 -11.95 19.69
CA SER A 334 3.10 -13.15 19.37
C SER A 334 2.24 -14.18 18.67
N LEU A 335 2.44 -14.35 17.37
CA LEU A 335 1.75 -15.33 16.55
C LEU A 335 2.56 -16.62 16.50
N SER A 336 1.94 -17.76 16.79
CA SER A 336 2.63 -19.06 16.86
C SER A 336 2.03 -20.09 15.92
N SER A 337 2.89 -20.93 15.38
CA SER A 337 2.56 -22.22 14.76
C SER A 337 3.01 -23.37 15.67
N SER A 338 2.93 -24.60 15.18
CA SER A 338 3.47 -25.77 15.90
C SER A 338 4.99 -25.80 16.02
N SER A 339 5.72 -24.96 15.26
CA SER A 339 7.18 -25.05 15.13
C SER A 339 7.94 -23.72 15.28
N SER A 340 7.25 -22.59 15.22
CA SER A 340 7.86 -21.25 15.27
C SER A 340 6.88 -20.20 15.79
N SER A 341 7.42 -19.02 16.11
CA SER A 341 6.64 -17.85 16.50
C SER A 341 7.24 -16.58 15.93
N ALA A 342 6.41 -15.58 15.65
CA ALA A 342 6.81 -14.23 15.26
C ALA A 342 6.13 -13.21 16.18
N VAL A 343 6.83 -12.11 16.47
CA VAL A 343 6.35 -11.06 17.37
C VAL A 343 6.38 -9.70 16.69
N ALA A 344 5.33 -8.91 16.90
CA ALA A 344 5.36 -7.46 16.65
C ALA A 344 4.95 -6.71 17.93
N ARG A 345 5.57 -5.56 18.15
CA ARG A 345 5.26 -4.64 19.25
C ARG A 345 4.55 -3.43 18.66
N VAL A 346 3.46 -3.01 19.29
CA VAL A 346 2.61 -1.91 18.85
C VAL A 346 2.46 -0.96 20.00
N ASP A 347 3.02 0.24 19.85
CA ASP A 347 2.72 1.34 20.74
C ASP A 347 1.31 1.86 20.42
N THR A 348 0.41 1.74 21.39
CA THR A 348 -0.98 2.20 21.27
C THR A 348 -1.18 3.60 21.82
N SER A 349 -0.22 4.10 22.61
CA SER A 349 -0.26 5.41 23.26
C SER A 349 -0.13 6.60 22.29
N ALA A 350 -0.02 6.28 20.99
CA ALA A 350 0.39 7.15 19.91
C ALA A 350 -0.13 8.59 20.05
N HIS A 351 0.75 9.41 20.63
CA HIS A 351 0.84 10.86 20.63
C HIS A 351 -0.47 11.65 20.72
N VAL A 352 -0.99 11.73 21.96
CA VAL A 352 -1.90 12.79 22.46
C VAL A 352 -1.19 14.17 22.51
N ALA A 353 -0.24 14.45 21.62
CA ALA A 353 0.69 15.56 21.79
C ALA A 353 0.07 16.95 21.56
N THR A 354 -1.13 17.06 21.00
CA THR A 354 -1.74 18.37 20.65
C THR A 354 -3.11 18.63 21.25
N GLY A 355 -3.67 17.73 22.07
CA GLY A 355 -4.99 17.94 22.70
C GLY A 355 -6.17 18.04 21.73
N TYR A 356 -5.93 17.78 20.44
CA TYR A 356 -6.93 17.71 19.39
C TYR A 356 -6.95 16.28 18.85
N ASP A 357 -8.08 15.60 19.07
CA ASP A 357 -8.47 14.29 18.57
C ASP A 357 -7.95 13.00 19.25
N ILE A 358 -8.79 12.49 20.17
CA ILE A 358 -8.85 11.12 20.72
C ILE A 358 -9.06 10.01 19.64
N PRO A 359 -9.67 10.24 18.45
CA PRO A 359 -9.85 9.18 17.42
C PRO A 359 -8.57 8.59 16.83
N ALA A 360 -7.40 9.20 17.10
CA ALA A 360 -6.11 8.78 16.55
C ALA A 360 -5.45 7.63 17.33
N SER A 361 -5.84 7.40 18.59
CA SER A 361 -5.30 6.32 19.40
C SER A 361 -5.67 4.95 18.84
N ARG A 362 -4.74 4.01 18.93
CA ARG A 362 -4.95 2.61 18.53
C ARG A 362 -5.57 1.87 19.70
N MET A 363 -6.30 0.80 19.41
CA MET A 363 -6.84 -0.15 20.39
C MET A 363 -7.79 0.51 21.40
N GLU A 364 -8.51 1.55 20.98
CA GLU A 364 -9.53 2.23 21.80
C GLU A 364 -10.84 1.43 21.87
N SER A 365 -11.67 1.73 22.88
CA SER A 365 -12.94 1.04 23.10
C SER A 365 -13.83 1.06 21.86
N GLY A 366 -14.22 -0.13 21.39
CA GLY A 366 -15.07 -0.34 20.22
C GLY A 366 -14.38 -0.13 18.87
N HIS A 367 -13.08 0.19 18.84
CA HIS A 367 -12.34 0.34 17.59
C HIS A 367 -11.84 -1.01 17.06
N THR A 368 -11.66 -1.04 15.74
CA THR A 368 -10.88 -2.05 15.04
C THR A 368 -9.61 -1.39 14.50
N ASP A 369 -8.48 -2.03 14.77
CA ASP A 369 -7.15 -1.55 14.40
C ASP A 369 -6.35 -2.64 13.69
N CYS A 370 -5.33 -2.23 12.97
CA CYS A 370 -4.53 -3.11 12.14
C CYS A 370 -3.13 -3.29 12.73
N VAL A 371 -2.65 -4.53 12.72
CA VAL A 371 -1.28 -4.87 13.14
C VAL A 371 -0.67 -5.77 12.07
N THR A 372 0.58 -5.50 11.70
CA THR A 372 1.32 -6.37 10.78
C THR A 372 2.50 -6.98 11.50
N ILE A 373 2.65 -8.30 11.39
CA ILE A 373 3.78 -9.06 11.94
C ILE A 373 4.66 -9.51 10.78
N PRO A 374 5.80 -8.85 10.50
CA PRO A 374 6.80 -9.35 9.58
C PRO A 374 7.26 -10.74 10.03
N SER A 375 7.31 -11.71 9.13
CA SER A 375 7.74 -13.08 9.43
C SER A 375 8.14 -13.85 8.19
N GLY A 376 9.29 -14.52 8.24
CA GLY A 376 9.87 -15.29 7.14
C GLY A 376 9.00 -16.44 6.65
N ASP A 377 8.47 -17.28 7.56
CA ASP A 377 7.39 -18.26 7.35
C ASP A 377 7.00 -18.89 8.71
N LEU A 378 5.76 -18.74 9.17
CA LEU A 378 5.23 -19.54 10.30
C LEU A 378 4.50 -20.80 9.82
N GLY A 379 4.39 -21.00 8.52
CA GLY A 379 3.57 -22.00 7.86
C GLY A 379 2.12 -21.53 7.66
N PRO A 380 1.33 -22.33 6.91
CA PRO A 380 -0.08 -22.05 6.66
C PRO A 380 -1.00 -22.45 7.83
N VAL A 381 -0.46 -23.04 8.90
CA VAL A 381 -1.20 -23.53 10.08
C VAL A 381 -0.76 -22.76 11.32
N LEU A 382 -1.64 -21.88 11.79
CA LEU A 382 -1.42 -21.10 13.01
C LEU A 382 -2.16 -21.76 14.17
N SER A 383 -1.55 -21.76 15.36
CA SER A 383 -2.10 -22.41 16.55
C SER A 383 -2.67 -21.42 17.57
N SER A 384 -1.97 -20.30 17.80
CA SER A 384 -2.35 -19.36 18.85
C SER A 384 -1.83 -17.95 18.59
N LEU A 385 -2.55 -16.97 19.12
CA LEU A 385 -2.10 -15.59 19.31
C LEU A 385 -1.92 -15.34 20.81
N ALA A 386 -0.73 -14.95 21.23
CA ALA A 386 -0.50 -14.41 22.57
C ALA A 386 -0.35 -12.89 22.48
N VAL A 387 -1.00 -12.15 23.39
CA VAL A 387 -0.87 -10.70 23.50
C VAL A 387 -0.37 -10.37 24.89
N PHE A 388 0.83 -9.77 24.96
CA PHE A 388 1.38 -9.22 26.19
C PHE A 388 1.09 -7.72 26.27
N ASN A 389 0.59 -7.28 27.41
CA ASN A 389 0.33 -5.89 27.73
C ASN A 389 1.39 -5.45 28.75
N ASP A 390 2.20 -4.43 28.44
CA ASP A 390 3.29 -4.03 29.34
C ASP A 390 2.83 -3.13 30.51
N GLY A 391 1.57 -2.70 30.50
CA GLY A 391 0.96 -1.87 31.54
C GLY A 391 1.34 -0.39 31.49
N SER A 392 1.99 0.07 30.42
CA SER A 392 2.26 1.50 30.19
C SER A 392 0.99 2.29 29.84
N GLY A 393 1.08 3.62 29.84
CA GLY A 393 -0.04 4.50 29.48
C GLY A 393 -1.13 4.66 30.55
N LEU A 394 -2.14 5.49 30.26
CA LEU A 394 -3.33 5.64 31.10
C LEU A 394 -4.36 4.57 30.71
N GLY A 395 -5.14 4.07 31.68
CA GLY A 395 -6.13 3.02 31.38
C GLY A 395 -5.49 1.78 30.75
N SER A 396 -4.40 1.28 31.33
CA SER A 396 -3.59 0.23 30.72
C SER A 396 -4.22 -1.16 30.74
N ASP A 397 -5.42 -1.35 31.32
CA ASP A 397 -6.22 -2.55 31.06
C ASP A 397 -6.65 -2.57 29.60
N TRP A 398 -6.81 -3.76 29.03
CA TRP A 398 -7.32 -3.89 27.66
C TRP A 398 -8.36 -5.00 27.58
N GLN A 399 -9.50 -4.72 26.98
CA GLN A 399 -10.51 -5.73 26.65
C GLN A 399 -10.34 -6.10 25.19
N PHE A 400 -9.64 -7.19 24.94
CA PHE A 400 -9.63 -7.79 23.61
C PHE A 400 -11.00 -8.37 23.31
N ALA A 401 -11.53 -8.17 22.10
CA ALA A 401 -12.81 -8.75 21.68
C ALA A 401 -12.61 -9.82 20.60
N SER A 402 -11.90 -9.48 19.53
CA SER A 402 -11.64 -10.43 18.45
C SER A 402 -10.41 -10.06 17.61
N VAL A 403 -9.86 -11.05 16.91
CA VAL A 403 -8.88 -10.85 15.85
C VAL A 403 -9.25 -11.66 14.62
N THR A 404 -8.96 -11.09 13.45
CA THR A 404 -8.93 -11.77 12.15
C THR A 404 -7.51 -11.72 11.60
N ILE A 405 -6.98 -12.87 11.18
CA ILE A 405 -5.60 -12.98 10.65
C ILE A 405 -5.62 -13.40 9.18
N ARG A 406 -4.88 -12.66 8.36
CA ARG A 406 -4.72 -12.88 6.91
C ARG A 406 -3.24 -12.84 6.50
N SER A 407 -2.93 -13.39 5.33
CA SER A 407 -1.60 -13.26 4.71
C SER A 407 -1.69 -13.57 3.22
N ALA A 408 -1.38 -12.60 2.37
CA ALA A 408 -1.36 -12.76 0.93
C ALA A 408 -0.30 -13.78 0.49
N ARG A 409 0.81 -13.87 1.23
CA ARG A 409 1.91 -14.78 0.90
C ARG A 409 1.61 -16.23 1.30
N TRP A 410 1.13 -16.44 2.52
CA TRP A 410 1.03 -17.77 3.11
C TRP A 410 -0.34 -18.41 2.96
N PHE A 411 -1.39 -17.59 2.93
CA PHE A 411 -2.75 -18.07 2.74
C PHE A 411 -3.22 -17.82 1.30
N GLY A 412 -2.65 -16.83 0.62
CA GLY A 412 -3.18 -16.29 -0.64
C GLY A 412 -4.26 -15.25 -0.37
N ALA A 413 -4.57 -14.42 -1.38
CA ALA A 413 -5.58 -13.35 -1.28
C ALA A 413 -6.99 -13.85 -0.89
N CYS A 414 -7.23 -15.15 -1.01
CA CYS A 414 -8.50 -15.83 -0.82
C CYS A 414 -8.41 -17.00 0.17
N GLY A 415 -7.32 -17.01 0.95
CA GLY A 415 -6.89 -18.14 1.74
C GLY A 415 -7.66 -18.37 3.03
N ARG A 416 -6.98 -19.11 3.92
CA ARG A 416 -7.38 -19.32 5.31
C ARG A 416 -7.52 -17.99 6.04
N ILE A 417 -8.56 -17.89 6.86
CA ILE A 417 -8.70 -16.83 7.85
C ILE A 417 -8.65 -17.49 9.21
N TYR A 418 -7.81 -16.97 10.09
CA TYR A 418 -7.80 -17.39 11.49
C TYR A 418 -8.50 -16.36 12.34
N THR A 419 -9.34 -16.83 13.26
CA THR A 419 -10.02 -15.97 14.21
C THR A 419 -9.78 -16.42 15.64
N ALA A 420 -9.81 -15.45 16.55
CA ALA A 420 -10.06 -15.68 17.96
C ALA A 420 -11.07 -14.64 18.44
N SER A 421 -11.94 -15.02 19.38
CA SER A 421 -12.91 -14.10 19.99
C SER A 421 -12.95 -14.24 21.50
N PRO A 422 -11.96 -13.70 22.22
CA PRO A 422 -11.94 -13.79 23.67
C PRO A 422 -12.77 -12.64 24.19
N GLY A 423 -13.84 -12.90 24.92
CA GLY A 423 -14.42 -11.87 25.80
C GLY A 423 -13.55 -11.66 27.05
N GLN A 424 -12.23 -11.51 26.88
CA GLN A 424 -11.25 -11.56 27.96
C GLN A 424 -10.42 -10.28 28.04
N SER A 425 -10.23 -9.80 29.27
CA SER A 425 -9.29 -8.72 29.57
C SER A 425 -7.85 -9.23 29.58
N VAL A 426 -6.94 -8.47 28.98
CA VAL A 426 -5.50 -8.62 29.14
C VAL A 426 -5.04 -7.57 30.15
N ALA A 427 -4.78 -8.01 31.38
CA ALA A 427 -4.37 -7.14 32.47
C ALA A 427 -2.98 -6.50 32.20
N PRO A 428 -2.69 -5.33 32.79
CA PRO A 428 -1.37 -4.72 32.82
C PRO A 428 -0.30 -5.70 33.27
N ARG A 429 0.81 -5.78 32.52
CA ARG A 429 1.91 -6.74 32.73
C ARG A 429 1.48 -8.21 32.62
N GLY A 430 0.33 -8.47 31.99
CA GLY A 430 -0.24 -9.79 31.77
C GLY A 430 -0.11 -10.24 30.32
N THR A 431 -0.31 -11.54 30.09
CA THR A 431 -0.39 -12.14 28.75
C THR A 431 -1.70 -12.89 28.60
N GLY A 432 -2.51 -12.52 27.60
CA GLY A 432 -3.62 -13.35 27.12
C GLY A 432 -3.12 -14.29 26.03
N THR A 433 -3.52 -15.56 26.06
CA THR A 433 -3.22 -16.52 24.98
C THR A 433 -4.52 -17.08 24.42
N PHE A 434 -4.68 -16.94 23.12
CA PHE A 434 -5.94 -17.17 22.43
C PHE A 434 -5.75 -18.24 21.36
N PRO A 435 -6.44 -19.39 21.46
CA PRO A 435 -6.39 -20.41 20.43
C PRO A 435 -7.02 -19.88 19.15
N LEU A 436 -6.39 -20.16 18.01
CA LEU A 436 -6.88 -19.72 16.72
C LEU A 436 -7.75 -20.81 16.09
N THR A 437 -8.89 -20.39 15.54
CA THR A 437 -9.75 -21.26 14.74
C THR A 437 -9.55 -20.94 13.26
N GLU A 438 -9.17 -21.93 12.47
CA GLU A 438 -9.13 -21.80 11.01
C GLU A 438 -10.56 -21.79 10.47
N SER A 439 -10.85 -20.84 9.60
CA SER A 439 -12.04 -20.82 8.76
C SER A 439 -11.64 -20.66 7.30
N ALA A 440 -12.43 -21.24 6.40
CA ALA A 440 -12.28 -20.95 4.98
C ALA A 440 -12.55 -19.45 4.76
N GLY A 441 -11.66 -18.75 4.06
CA GLY A 441 -11.85 -17.35 3.76
C GLY A 441 -13.17 -17.13 3.04
N ARG A 442 -14.04 -16.30 3.61
CA ARG A 442 -15.20 -15.76 2.88
C ARG A 442 -14.72 -14.56 2.08
N LEU A 443 -15.09 -14.49 0.79
CA LEU A 443 -15.10 -13.20 0.10
C LEU A 443 -16.22 -12.36 0.72
N GLU A 444 -15.87 -11.18 1.22
CA GLU A 444 -16.85 -10.19 1.68
C GLU A 444 -17.50 -9.45 0.49
N GLU A 445 -16.92 -9.56 -0.71
CA GLU A 445 -17.42 -8.93 -1.92
C GLU A 445 -18.40 -9.86 -2.66
N TRP A 446 -19.69 -9.53 -2.59
CA TRP A 446 -20.75 -10.21 -3.33
C TRP A 446 -20.84 -9.65 -4.74
N VAL A 447 -20.59 -10.47 -5.76
CA VAL A 447 -20.88 -10.08 -7.14
C VAL A 447 -22.35 -10.36 -7.45
N SER A 448 -23.12 -9.29 -7.66
CA SER A 448 -24.45 -9.36 -8.24
C SER A 448 -24.33 -9.64 -9.74
N VAL A 449 -24.83 -10.78 -10.19
CA VAL A 449 -24.99 -11.04 -11.62
C VAL A 449 -26.43 -10.65 -11.99
N ASN A 450 -26.60 -9.53 -12.69
CA ASN A 450 -27.88 -9.21 -13.32
C ASN A 450 -28.13 -10.21 -14.45
N ALA A 451 -28.85 -11.29 -14.18
CA ALA A 451 -29.44 -12.09 -15.25
C ALA A 451 -30.48 -11.21 -15.96
N PRO A 452 -30.43 -11.04 -17.30
CA PRO A 452 -31.52 -10.40 -18.01
C PRO A 452 -32.81 -11.18 -17.71
N ALA A 453 -33.84 -10.48 -17.26
CA ALA A 453 -35.15 -11.07 -17.03
C ALA A 453 -35.66 -11.64 -18.37
N ILE A 454 -35.50 -12.95 -18.57
CA ILE A 454 -36.17 -13.64 -19.67
C ILE A 454 -37.64 -13.73 -19.25
N GLY A 455 -38.47 -12.87 -19.84
CA GLY A 455 -39.90 -12.87 -19.61
C GLY A 455 -40.49 -14.26 -19.91
N ALA A 456 -40.93 -14.95 -18.87
CA ALA A 456 -41.76 -16.14 -19.03
C ALA A 456 -43.20 -15.69 -19.23
N GLY A 457 -43.72 -15.87 -20.44
CA GLY A 457 -45.16 -15.87 -20.68
C GLY A 457 -45.83 -16.96 -19.85
N GLY A 458 -46.92 -16.57 -19.17
CA GLY A 458 -48.10 -17.38 -18.83
C GLY A 458 -47.90 -18.73 -18.14
N GLY A 459 -48.19 -18.80 -16.85
CA GLY A 459 -48.50 -20.06 -16.16
C GLY A 459 -48.53 -19.90 -14.64
N GLN A 460 -49.73 -20.01 -14.07
CA GLN A 460 -50.01 -19.82 -12.64
C GLN A 460 -49.40 -20.91 -11.74
N PHE A 461 -49.25 -20.56 -10.45
CA PHE A 461 -48.89 -21.36 -9.27
C PHE A 461 -47.40 -21.45 -8.89
N ASN A 462 -46.91 -20.39 -8.25
CA ASN A 462 -45.89 -20.45 -7.21
C ASN A 462 -46.18 -19.35 -6.16
N PRO A 463 -46.33 -19.63 -4.85
CA PRO A 463 -46.71 -18.63 -3.83
C PRO A 463 -45.55 -17.67 -3.43
N TRP A 464 -44.53 -17.51 -4.27
CA TRP A 464 -43.43 -16.58 -4.04
C TRP A 464 -43.60 -15.36 -4.96
N PRO A 465 -43.42 -14.12 -4.46
CA PRO A 465 -43.75 -12.91 -5.19
C PRO A 465 -42.98 -12.84 -6.53
N PRO A 466 -43.66 -12.54 -7.65
CA PRO A 466 -43.03 -12.39 -8.96
C PRO A 466 -42.20 -11.10 -8.95
N GLY A 467 -40.87 -11.25 -8.90
CA GLY A 467 -39.95 -10.11 -8.84
C GLY A 467 -38.54 -10.44 -8.36
N LEU A 468 -38.31 -11.60 -7.76
CA LEU A 468 -36.96 -12.05 -7.43
C LEU A 468 -36.37 -12.81 -8.62
N ALA A 469 -35.65 -12.10 -9.48
CA ALA A 469 -34.60 -12.72 -10.27
C ALA A 469 -33.75 -13.57 -9.32
N TYR A 470 -33.44 -14.81 -9.71
CA TYR A 470 -32.52 -15.67 -8.97
C TYR A 470 -31.15 -14.97 -8.92
N LEU A 471 -30.91 -14.21 -7.85
CA LEU A 471 -29.58 -13.71 -7.52
C LEU A 471 -28.77 -14.93 -7.07
N ALA A 472 -28.05 -15.55 -8.00
CA ALA A 472 -26.99 -16.47 -7.67
C ALA A 472 -25.83 -15.63 -7.14
N TYR A 473 -25.71 -15.58 -5.81
CA TYR A 473 -24.57 -14.96 -5.15
C TYR A 473 -23.36 -15.88 -5.32
N LEU A 474 -22.39 -15.46 -6.12
CA LEU A 474 -21.17 -16.24 -6.38
C LEU A 474 -19.97 -15.53 -5.76
N ALA A 475 -19.57 -16.00 -4.58
CA ALA A 475 -18.26 -15.73 -4.04
C ALA A 475 -17.29 -16.76 -4.64
N ALA A 476 -16.53 -16.38 -5.67
CA ALA A 476 -15.43 -17.20 -6.16
C ALA A 476 -14.17 -16.39 -6.30
N CYS A 477 -13.09 -16.94 -5.74
CA CYS A 477 -11.76 -16.39 -5.85
C CYS A 477 -11.33 -16.28 -7.32
N PRO A 478 -10.43 -15.35 -7.67
CA PRO A 478 -9.71 -15.42 -8.94
C PRO A 478 -9.09 -16.84 -9.11
N GLY A 479 -9.56 -17.61 -10.09
CA GLY A 479 -9.18 -19.01 -10.31
C GLY A 479 -9.88 -20.07 -9.42
N GLY A 480 -10.78 -19.67 -8.52
CA GLY A 480 -11.61 -20.54 -7.69
C GLY A 480 -12.77 -21.16 -8.48
N THR A 481 -13.26 -22.30 -8.01
CA THR A 481 -14.35 -23.02 -8.67
C THR A 481 -15.71 -22.41 -8.35
N VAL A 482 -16.40 -21.89 -9.37
CA VAL A 482 -17.79 -21.45 -9.29
C VAL A 482 -18.71 -22.66 -9.56
N PHE A 483 -19.61 -22.97 -8.63
CA PHE A 483 -20.65 -23.97 -8.84
C PHE A 483 -21.95 -23.31 -9.31
N PHE A 484 -22.41 -23.68 -10.49
CA PHE A 484 -23.74 -23.31 -10.98
C PHE A 484 -24.69 -24.49 -10.73
N SER A 485 -25.82 -24.23 -10.08
CA SER A 485 -26.96 -25.15 -10.11
C SER A 485 -27.84 -24.73 -11.30
N SER A 486 -27.80 -25.50 -12.39
CA SER A 486 -28.76 -25.30 -13.47
C SER A 486 -30.08 -25.98 -13.09
N GLY A 487 -31.11 -25.18 -12.77
CA GLY A 487 -32.48 -25.60 -13.08
C GLY A 487 -32.67 -25.71 -14.59
N ASN A 488 -33.78 -26.26 -15.07
CA ASN A 488 -34.09 -26.51 -16.50
C ASN A 488 -34.16 -25.25 -17.42
N TYR A 489 -33.59 -24.12 -17.02
CA TYR A 489 -33.62 -22.87 -17.77
C TYR A 489 -32.22 -22.54 -18.29
N ALA A 490 -32.12 -22.39 -19.61
CA ALA A 490 -30.91 -21.92 -20.27
C ALA A 490 -30.77 -20.40 -20.05
N GLY A 491 -29.73 -20.00 -19.33
CA GLY A 491 -29.30 -18.61 -19.20
C GLY A 491 -27.80 -18.51 -19.47
N PHE A 492 -27.38 -17.42 -20.12
CA PHE A 492 -25.97 -17.10 -20.30
C PHE A 492 -25.57 -16.08 -19.23
N GLY A 493 -24.60 -16.43 -18.38
CA GLY A 493 -23.96 -15.49 -17.45
C GLY A 493 -22.52 -15.25 -17.90
N ARG A 494 -22.10 -13.98 -17.95
CA ARG A 494 -20.70 -13.62 -18.15
C ARG A 494 -20.05 -13.48 -16.78
N LEU A 495 -18.94 -14.18 -16.55
CA LEU A 495 -18.05 -13.87 -15.44
C LEU A 495 -17.09 -12.79 -15.91
N ASP A 496 -17.11 -11.63 -15.26
CA ASP A 496 -16.18 -10.54 -15.56
C ASP A 496 -14.82 -10.71 -14.84
N LYS A 497 -14.66 -11.78 -14.05
CA LYS A 497 -13.42 -12.14 -13.34
C LYS A 497 -13.02 -13.60 -13.66
N PRO A 498 -11.70 -13.93 -13.70
CA PRO A 498 -11.23 -15.29 -13.95
C PRO A 498 -11.72 -16.27 -12.88
N GLY A 499 -12.40 -17.35 -13.29
CA GLY A 499 -12.84 -18.43 -12.39
C GLY A 499 -12.58 -19.81 -13.00
N ARG A 500 -12.47 -20.84 -12.18
CA ARG A 500 -12.57 -22.23 -12.62
C ARG A 500 -14.03 -22.63 -12.66
N PHE A 501 -14.44 -23.36 -13.69
CA PHE A 501 -15.76 -23.96 -13.74
C PHE A 501 -15.63 -25.44 -13.40
N VAL A 502 -16.47 -25.93 -12.49
CA VAL A 502 -16.68 -27.36 -12.31
C VAL A 502 -18.14 -27.63 -12.60
N ARG A 503 -18.40 -28.43 -13.64
CA ARG A 503 -19.74 -28.84 -14.01
C ARG A 503 -20.23 -29.85 -12.98
N GLY A 504 -21.10 -29.42 -12.06
CA GLY A 504 -21.90 -30.34 -11.26
C GLY A 504 -22.95 -30.98 -12.15
N VAL A 505 -22.74 -32.23 -12.59
CA VAL A 505 -23.76 -32.96 -13.33
C VAL A 505 -24.76 -33.51 -12.32
N GLY A 506 -25.84 -32.77 -12.07
CA GLY A 506 -26.99 -33.29 -11.35
C GLY A 506 -27.81 -34.19 -12.26
N SER A 507 -27.67 -35.51 -12.11
CA SER A 507 -28.70 -36.47 -12.52
C SER A 507 -29.70 -36.60 -11.36
N PRO A 508 -31.03 -36.67 -11.61
CA PRO A 508 -32.00 -37.00 -10.57
C PRO A 508 -31.89 -38.46 -10.07
N PHE A 509 -30.96 -39.27 -10.60
CA PHE A 509 -30.70 -40.62 -10.12
C PHE A 509 -29.20 -40.93 -10.10
N GLY A 510 -28.63 -41.14 -8.91
CA GLY A 510 -27.36 -41.83 -8.68
C GLY A 510 -26.11 -40.95 -8.54
N LEU A 511 -25.51 -40.98 -7.34
CA LEU A 511 -24.21 -40.39 -7.00
C LEU A 511 -23.05 -41.23 -7.57
N TYR A 512 -22.20 -40.64 -8.42
CA TYR A 512 -20.75 -40.88 -8.49
C TYR A 512 -20.05 -39.67 -9.12
N PRO A 513 -19.00 -39.09 -8.50
CA PRO A 513 -18.20 -38.05 -9.15
C PRO A 513 -17.09 -38.68 -10.00
N GLU A 514 -17.16 -38.51 -11.31
CA GLU A 514 -16.01 -38.67 -12.22
C GLU A 514 -15.49 -37.26 -12.60
N PRO A 515 -14.19 -36.96 -12.43
CA PRO A 515 -13.64 -35.65 -12.75
C PRO A 515 -13.39 -35.50 -14.25
N GLY A 516 -14.36 -34.92 -14.96
CA GLY A 516 -14.18 -34.43 -16.33
C GLY A 516 -13.82 -32.94 -16.36
N VAL A 517 -12.58 -32.59 -16.72
CA VAL A 517 -12.17 -31.21 -16.96
C VAL A 517 -12.58 -30.81 -18.39
N ALA A 518 -13.58 -29.93 -18.53
CA ALA A 518 -13.83 -29.27 -19.81
C ALA A 518 -12.91 -28.05 -19.94
N ARG A 519 -12.06 -28.03 -20.98
CA ARG A 519 -11.39 -26.81 -21.43
C ARG A 519 -12.30 -26.09 -22.41
N LEU A 520 -12.71 -24.86 -22.07
CA LEU A 520 -13.21 -23.92 -23.06
C LEU A 520 -12.05 -22.98 -23.42
N THR A 521 -11.70 -22.95 -24.69
CA THR A 521 -10.83 -21.93 -25.29
C THR A 521 -11.60 -20.61 -25.49
N PRO A 522 -10.90 -19.47 -25.59
CA PRO A 522 -11.46 -18.11 -25.49
C PRO A 522 -12.67 -17.83 -26.38
#